data_AF-A0A511KJ43-F1
#
_entry.id   AF-A0A511KJ43-F1
#
_cell.length_a   1.000
_cell.length_b   1.000
_cell.length_c   1.000
_cell.angle_alpha   90.00
_cell.angle_beta   90.00
_cell.angle_gamma   90.00
#
_symmetry.space_group_name_H-M   'P 1'
#
loop_
_entity.id
_entity.type
_entity.pdbx_description
1 polymer ?
#
loop_
_entity_poly.entity_id
_entity_poly.type
_entity_poly.pdbx_seq_one_letter_code
_entity_poly.pdbx_strand_id
1 'polypeptide(L)'
;MSRTSTKSAYIQTDTGNLVSRSCVICGSSNIVLGGKSILQPGCILRGDLRRAGASAAAAGGREAATVAIAMGKYCNVGEGTVLRPCYKTYKGVFSYYPMKFGDYVTIGANSVVEAASIGNGVEIGKGCIITVQSSEQEQSYRA
;
A
#
# COMPACT_ATOMS: atom_id res chain seq x y z
N MET A 1 -33.24 25.71 1.33
CA MET A 1 -32.91 24.36 0.86
C MET A 1 -31.96 24.47 -0.34
N SER A 2 -30.66 24.65 -0.09
CA SER A 2 -29.69 24.83 -1.18
C SER A 2 -29.41 23.48 -1.85
N ARG A 3 -29.70 23.39 -3.16
CA ARG A 3 -29.20 22.33 -4.03
C ARG A 3 -27.68 22.44 -4.12
N THR A 4 -26.96 21.80 -3.21
CA THR A 4 -25.51 21.64 -3.35
C THR A 4 -25.25 20.51 -4.33
N SER A 5 -24.83 20.88 -5.53
CA SER A 5 -24.25 20.01 -6.57
C SER A 5 -23.57 18.78 -5.96
N THR A 6 -24.17 17.61 -6.14
CA THR A 6 -23.61 16.30 -5.76
C THR A 6 -22.41 16.04 -6.66
N LYS A 7 -21.27 16.71 -6.38
CA LYS A 7 -19.98 16.30 -6.94
C LYS A 7 -19.79 14.84 -6.56
N SER A 8 -19.63 13.96 -7.55
CA SER A 8 -19.37 12.54 -7.36
C SER A 8 -18.41 12.32 -6.18
N ALA A 9 -18.83 11.50 -5.20
CA ALA A 9 -18.05 11.18 -4.01
C ALA A 9 -16.71 10.49 -4.35
N TYR A 10 -16.62 9.93 -5.56
CA TYR A 10 -15.45 9.26 -6.11
C TYR A 10 -14.85 10.03 -7.29
N ILE A 11 -13.52 10.02 -7.33
CA ILE A 11 -12.70 10.42 -8.46
C ILE A 11 -12.44 9.16 -9.27
N GLN A 12 -12.80 9.20 -10.55
CA GLN A 12 -12.47 8.12 -11.48
C GLN A 12 -11.16 8.47 -12.19
N THR A 13 -10.19 7.56 -12.17
CA THR A 13 -8.96 7.69 -12.97
C THR A 13 -9.16 7.11 -14.36
N ASP A 14 -8.32 7.48 -15.32
CA ASP A 14 -8.37 6.96 -16.70
C ASP A 14 -8.23 5.43 -16.77
N THR A 15 -7.51 4.86 -15.80
CA THR A 15 -7.35 3.42 -15.59
C THR A 15 -8.56 2.74 -14.93
N GLY A 16 -9.65 3.48 -14.70
CA GLY A 16 -10.91 2.99 -14.15
C GLY A 16 -10.90 2.78 -12.63
N ASN A 17 -9.94 3.34 -11.89
CA ASN A 17 -9.97 3.29 -10.42
C ASN A 17 -10.98 4.29 -9.87
N LEU A 18 -11.69 3.93 -8.81
CA LEU A 18 -12.63 4.77 -8.10
C LEU A 18 -12.04 5.13 -6.75
N VAL A 19 -11.57 6.37 -6.61
CA VAL A 19 -10.90 6.87 -5.40
C VAL A 19 -11.82 7.83 -4.67
N SER A 20 -12.19 7.54 -3.42
CA SER A 20 -12.99 8.48 -2.64
C SER A 20 -12.26 9.81 -2.46
N ARG A 21 -12.98 10.93 -2.54
CA ARG A 21 -12.43 12.27 -2.27
C ARG A 21 -11.99 12.48 -0.82
N SER A 22 -12.49 11.65 0.10
CA SER A 22 -12.10 11.69 1.52
C SER A 22 -10.86 10.84 1.83
N CYS A 23 -10.36 10.08 0.85
CA CYS A 23 -9.15 9.28 0.99
C CYS A 23 -7.92 10.20 1.06
N VAL A 24 -6.97 9.86 1.93
CA VAL A 24 -5.70 10.56 2.08
C VAL A 24 -4.62 9.77 1.36
N ILE A 25 -4.07 10.34 0.29
CA ILE A 25 -3.01 9.72 -0.49
C ILE A 25 -1.74 10.55 -0.33
N CYS A 26 -0.75 10.00 0.37
CA CYS A 26 0.57 10.61 0.52
C CYS A 26 1.53 10.03 -0.52
N GLY A 27 2.30 10.87 -1.22
CA GLY A 27 3.29 10.41 -2.19
C GLY A 27 2.68 9.67 -3.39
N SER A 28 1.66 10.25 -4.02
CA SER A 28 0.95 9.67 -5.18
C SER A 28 1.86 9.26 -6.34
N SER A 29 3.00 9.94 -6.54
CA SER A 29 4.03 9.56 -7.51
C SER A 29 4.62 8.17 -7.29
N ASN A 30 4.53 7.67 -6.05
CA ASN A 30 5.10 6.39 -5.62
C ASN A 30 3.99 5.35 -5.40
N ILE A 31 2.76 5.62 -5.86
CA ILE A 31 1.62 4.73 -5.73
C ILE A 31 1.16 4.36 -7.13
N VAL A 32 1.12 3.06 -7.40
CA VAL A 32 0.63 2.51 -8.67
C VAL A 32 -0.65 1.74 -8.39
N LEU A 33 -1.70 2.07 -9.13
CA LEU A 33 -2.99 1.37 -9.07
C LEU A 33 -3.20 0.62 -10.38
N GLY A 34 -3.35 -0.70 -10.32
CA GLY A 34 -3.43 -1.58 -11.49
C GLY A 34 -4.67 -1.41 -12.36
N GLY A 35 -5.69 -0.68 -11.88
CA GLY A 35 -6.93 -0.39 -12.62
C GLY A 35 -8.15 -1.08 -12.02
N LYS A 36 -9.33 -0.49 -12.24
CA LYS A 36 -10.63 -0.97 -11.71
C LYS A 36 -10.64 -1.25 -10.20
N SER A 37 -9.77 -0.56 -9.45
CA SER A 37 -9.69 -0.68 -8.00
C SER A 37 -10.53 0.39 -7.32
N ILE A 38 -11.10 0.05 -6.16
CA ILE A 38 -11.99 0.92 -5.40
C ILE A 38 -11.32 1.25 -4.07
N LEU A 39 -11.21 2.54 -3.79
CA LEU A 39 -10.76 3.05 -2.51
C LEU A 39 -11.93 3.75 -1.82
N GLN A 40 -12.41 3.13 -0.74
CA GLN A 40 -13.51 3.65 0.05
C GLN A 40 -13.13 4.94 0.82
N PRO A 41 -14.13 5.64 1.38
CA PRO A 41 -13.89 6.82 2.20
C PRO A 41 -12.93 6.59 3.37
N GLY A 42 -12.19 7.64 3.77
CA GLY A 42 -11.30 7.58 4.94
C GLY A 42 -10.09 6.64 4.82
N CYS A 43 -9.87 5.99 3.67
CA CYS A 43 -8.65 5.22 3.43
C CYS A 43 -7.41 6.12 3.47
N ILE A 44 -6.30 5.58 3.96
CA ILE A 44 -5.03 6.29 4.07
C ILE A 44 -3.96 5.47 3.36
N LEU A 45 -3.34 6.05 2.33
CA LEU A 45 -2.26 5.43 1.56
C LEU A 45 -0.98 6.20 1.77
N ARG A 46 0.00 5.57 2.41
CA ARG A 46 1.29 6.20 2.74
C ARG A 46 2.38 5.82 1.75
N GLY A 47 2.32 6.37 0.53
CA GLY A 47 3.38 6.25 -0.48
C GLY A 47 4.59 7.16 -0.23
N ASP A 48 4.54 8.01 0.79
CA ASP A 48 5.66 8.84 1.27
C ASP A 48 6.75 8.03 1.97
N LEU A 49 6.37 6.89 2.57
CA LEU A 49 7.25 6.01 3.34
C LEU A 49 8.07 5.11 2.42
N ARG A 50 9.20 5.62 1.93
CA ARG A 50 10.14 4.88 1.06
C ARG A 50 11.50 4.65 1.75
N ARG A 51 12.31 3.78 1.17
CA ARG A 51 13.69 3.53 1.62
C ARG A 51 14.48 4.84 1.73
N ALA A 52 14.90 5.20 2.95
CA ALA A 52 15.87 6.26 3.17
C ALA A 52 17.20 5.82 2.56
N GLY A 53 17.65 6.50 1.50
CA GLY A 53 18.88 6.17 0.77
C GLY A 53 18.69 5.80 -0.71
N ALA A 54 17.45 5.71 -1.22
CA ALA A 54 17.21 5.46 -2.65
C ALA A 54 17.60 6.63 -3.57
N SER A 55 18.11 7.75 -3.03
CA SER A 55 18.55 8.92 -3.80
C SER A 55 20.07 9.03 -3.98
N ALA A 56 20.89 8.07 -3.56
CA ALA A 56 22.33 8.07 -3.86
C ALA A 56 22.93 6.66 -3.73
N ALA A 57 23.35 6.10 -4.86
CA ALA A 57 24.38 5.06 -5.03
C ALA A 57 24.69 4.10 -3.85
N ALA A 58 24.27 2.82 -3.98
CA ALA A 58 24.98 1.66 -3.41
C ALA A 58 24.38 0.37 -3.99
N ALA A 59 25.02 -0.26 -4.98
CA ALA A 59 25.93 -1.39 -4.74
C ALA A 59 25.21 -2.63 -4.18
N GLY A 60 24.69 -3.48 -5.09
CA GLY A 60 24.40 -4.89 -4.80
C GLY A 60 22.93 -5.26 -4.57
N GLY A 61 22.22 -5.56 -5.67
CA GLY A 61 21.14 -6.57 -5.67
C GLY A 61 19.71 -6.08 -5.46
N ARG A 62 18.89 -6.28 -6.51
CA ARG A 62 17.44 -6.05 -6.64
C ARG A 62 17.02 -4.58 -6.79
N GLU A 63 17.00 -4.18 -8.07
CA GLU A 63 16.08 -3.22 -8.71
C GLU A 63 15.21 -2.45 -7.71
N ALA A 64 15.69 -1.25 -7.38
CA ALA A 64 15.04 -0.33 -6.46
C ALA A 64 13.62 -0.03 -6.98
N ALA A 65 12.63 -0.70 -6.40
CA ALA A 65 11.24 -0.32 -6.57
C ALA A 65 11.11 1.12 -6.07
N THR A 66 11.08 2.06 -7.01
CA THR A 66 10.77 3.47 -6.79
C THR A 66 9.36 3.65 -6.23
N VAL A 67 8.51 2.64 -6.41
CA VAL A 67 7.11 2.59 -5.98
C VAL A 67 7.01 2.06 -4.55
N ALA A 68 6.40 2.85 -3.67
CA ALA A 68 6.16 2.48 -2.27
C ALA A 68 4.96 1.53 -2.13
N ILE A 69 3.91 1.73 -2.93
CA ILE A 69 2.70 0.89 -2.91
C ILE A 69 2.32 0.57 -4.36
N ALA A 70 2.38 -0.69 -4.73
CA ALA A 70 1.93 -1.19 -6.03
C ALA A 70 0.69 -2.06 -5.82
N MET A 71 -0.44 -1.65 -6.37
CA MET A 71 -1.70 -2.40 -6.33
C MET A 71 -2.01 -3.07 -7.66
N GLY A 72 -2.54 -4.29 -7.60
CA GLY A 72 -3.07 -5.01 -8.76
C GLY A 72 -4.41 -4.47 -9.24
N LYS A 73 -5.10 -5.27 -10.04
CA LYS A 73 -6.43 -4.96 -10.61
C LYS A 73 -7.54 -5.46 -9.70
N TYR A 74 -8.71 -4.82 -9.80
CA TYR A 74 -9.92 -5.25 -9.08
C TYR A 74 -9.73 -5.33 -7.56
N CYS A 75 -8.91 -4.46 -6.98
CA CYS A 75 -8.73 -4.40 -5.54
C CYS A 75 -9.84 -3.55 -4.91
N ASN A 76 -10.37 -3.99 -3.77
CA ASN A 76 -11.35 -3.24 -2.99
C ASN A 76 -10.77 -2.92 -1.61
N VAL A 77 -10.56 -1.63 -1.33
CA VAL A 77 -10.02 -1.15 -0.06
C VAL A 77 -11.16 -0.56 0.75
N GLY A 78 -11.50 -1.22 1.86
CA GLY A 78 -12.60 -0.85 2.75
C GLY A 78 -12.38 0.46 3.52
N GLU A 79 -13.45 1.06 4.01
CA GLU A 79 -13.45 2.37 4.67
C GLU A 79 -12.48 2.43 5.86
N GLY A 80 -11.77 3.55 6.02
CA GLY A 80 -10.87 3.74 7.16
C GLY A 80 -9.64 2.82 7.18
N THR A 81 -9.35 2.13 6.07
CA THR A 81 -8.18 1.24 5.97
C THR A 81 -6.90 2.05 5.87
N VAL A 82 -5.85 1.61 6.58
CA VAL A 82 -4.53 2.22 6.53
C VAL A 82 -3.56 1.31 5.81
N LEU A 83 -3.08 1.76 4.65
CA LEU A 83 -2.02 1.11 3.89
C LEU A 83 -0.71 1.83 4.15
N ARG A 84 0.17 1.18 4.94
CA ARG A 84 1.50 1.69 5.24
C ARG A 84 2.57 0.69 4.79
N PRO A 85 3.58 1.12 4.00
CA PRO A 85 4.73 0.30 3.67
C PRO A 85 5.39 -0.28 4.93
N CYS A 86 5.77 -1.54 4.89
CA CYS A 86 6.44 -2.18 6.01
C CYS A 86 7.85 -1.62 6.19
N TYR A 87 8.35 -1.64 7.42
CA TYR A 87 9.68 -1.17 7.76
C TYR A 87 10.52 -2.31 8.33
N LYS A 88 11.83 -2.24 8.08
CA LYS A 88 12.81 -3.10 8.74
C LYS A 88 14.00 -2.25 9.14
N THR A 89 14.45 -2.42 10.38
CA THR A 89 15.70 -1.85 10.85
C THR A 89 16.80 -2.87 10.62
N TYR A 90 17.80 -2.54 9.79
CA TYR A 90 18.96 -3.38 9.58
C TYR A 90 20.22 -2.61 9.99
N LYS A 91 21.00 -3.18 10.93
CA LYS A 91 22.24 -2.57 11.45
C LYS A 91 22.09 -1.09 11.85
N GLY A 92 20.99 -0.74 12.52
CA GLY A 92 20.70 0.64 12.96
C GLY A 92 20.14 1.57 11.87
N VAL A 93 20.04 1.12 10.61
CA VAL A 93 19.43 1.89 9.51
C VAL A 93 17.97 1.46 9.34
N PHE A 94 17.06 2.42 9.49
CA PHE A 94 15.63 2.22 9.27
C PHE A 94 15.30 2.35 7.78
N SER A 95 14.67 1.33 7.20
CA SER A 95 14.30 1.30 5.78
C SER A 95 12.89 0.78 5.57
N TYR A 96 12.09 1.52 4.80
CA TYR A 96 10.81 1.04 4.29
C TYR A 96 11.01 0.15 3.06
N TYR A 97 10.17 -0.86 2.96
CA TYR A 97 10.11 -1.79 1.84
C TYR A 97 8.83 -1.55 1.03
N PRO A 98 8.90 -1.70 -0.30
CA PRO A 98 7.75 -1.53 -1.17
C PRO A 98 6.69 -2.59 -0.85
N MET A 99 5.43 -2.17 -0.81
CA MET A 99 4.27 -3.05 -0.66
C MET A 99 3.73 -3.41 -2.04
N LYS A 100 3.46 -4.70 -2.27
CA LYS A 100 2.85 -5.20 -3.52
C LYS A 100 1.51 -5.88 -3.21
N PHE A 101 0.45 -5.51 -3.92
CA PHE A 101 -0.81 -6.26 -3.93
C PHE A 101 -0.97 -7.02 -5.23
N GLY A 102 -1.50 -8.23 -5.11
CA GLY A 102 -2.01 -9.00 -6.22
C GLY A 102 -3.33 -8.45 -6.77
N ASP A 103 -3.91 -9.22 -7.68
CA ASP A 103 -5.22 -8.98 -8.26
C ASP A 103 -6.34 -9.53 -7.36
N TYR A 104 -7.53 -8.94 -7.40
CA TYR A 104 -8.72 -9.39 -6.64
C TYR A 104 -8.53 -9.39 -5.12
N VAL A 105 -7.77 -8.43 -4.59
CA VAL A 105 -7.62 -8.28 -3.14
C VAL A 105 -8.78 -7.50 -2.57
N THR A 106 -9.44 -8.04 -1.56
CA THR A 106 -10.50 -7.35 -0.81
C THR A 106 -10.04 -7.09 0.60
N ILE A 107 -10.15 -5.84 1.06
CA ILE A 107 -9.76 -5.40 2.40
C ILE A 107 -10.99 -4.86 3.10
N GLY A 108 -11.32 -5.42 4.25
CA GLY A 108 -12.42 -4.94 5.09
C GLY A 108 -12.11 -3.59 5.73
N ALA A 109 -13.17 -2.90 6.15
CA ALA A 109 -13.06 -1.61 6.81
C ALA A 109 -12.25 -1.63 8.11
N ASN A 110 -11.63 -0.50 8.45
CA ASN A 110 -10.81 -0.28 9.64
C ASN A 110 -9.63 -1.26 9.78
N SER A 111 -9.14 -1.79 8.66
CA SER A 111 -8.00 -2.69 8.65
C SER A 111 -6.70 -1.92 8.51
N VAL A 112 -5.62 -2.42 9.11
CA VAL A 112 -4.27 -1.85 8.99
C VAL A 112 -3.41 -2.87 8.28
N VAL A 113 -2.88 -2.50 7.13
CA VAL A 113 -2.09 -3.39 6.29
C VAL A 113 -0.67 -2.88 6.18
N GLU A 114 0.25 -3.73 6.60
CA GLU A 114 1.70 -3.56 6.53
C GLU A 114 2.38 -4.80 5.92
N ALA A 115 1.77 -5.42 4.93
CA ALA A 115 2.37 -6.56 4.25
C ALA A 115 3.49 -6.11 3.29
N ALA A 116 4.56 -6.90 3.15
CA ALA A 116 5.52 -6.71 2.05
C ALA A 116 4.89 -7.09 0.70
N SER A 117 4.11 -8.17 0.68
CA SER A 117 3.39 -8.64 -0.51
C SER A 117 2.11 -9.34 -0.12
N ILE A 118 1.01 -9.04 -0.84
CA ILE A 118 -0.27 -9.71 -0.76
C ILE A 118 -0.48 -10.46 -2.07
N GLY A 119 -0.86 -11.74 -1.98
CA GLY A 119 -1.14 -12.58 -3.14
C GLY A 119 -2.42 -12.18 -3.88
N ASN A 120 -2.73 -12.91 -4.94
CA ASN A 120 -3.96 -12.75 -5.71
C ASN A 120 -5.13 -13.45 -4.98
N GLY A 121 -6.34 -12.86 -5.04
CA GLY A 121 -7.55 -13.44 -4.47
C GLY A 121 -7.56 -13.49 -2.93
N VAL A 122 -6.81 -12.59 -2.28
CA VAL A 122 -6.77 -12.50 -0.82
C VAL A 122 -7.95 -11.67 -0.32
N GLU A 123 -8.68 -12.22 0.65
CA GLU A 123 -9.74 -11.52 1.36
C GLU A 123 -9.30 -11.27 2.81
N ILE A 124 -9.30 -10.00 3.19
CA ILE A 124 -8.97 -9.52 4.53
C ILE A 124 -10.26 -9.02 5.16
N GLY A 125 -10.59 -9.55 6.33
CA GLY A 125 -11.77 -9.15 7.09
C GLY A 125 -11.75 -7.70 7.57
N LYS A 126 -12.81 -7.30 8.27
CA LYS A 126 -12.93 -5.97 8.89
C LYS A 126 -12.14 -5.94 10.20
N GLY A 127 -11.44 -4.83 10.48
CA GLY A 127 -10.64 -4.66 11.70
C GLY A 127 -9.42 -5.56 11.77
N CYS A 128 -8.93 -6.06 10.64
CA CYS A 128 -7.75 -6.90 10.59
C CYS A 128 -6.48 -6.06 10.65
N ILE A 129 -5.48 -6.54 11.38
CA ILE A 129 -4.15 -5.95 11.44
C ILE A 129 -3.18 -6.94 10.81
N ILE A 130 -2.62 -6.57 9.66
CA ILE A 130 -1.62 -7.37 8.96
C ILE A 130 -0.27 -6.70 9.15
N THR A 131 0.56 -7.32 9.97
CA THR A 131 1.95 -6.91 10.20
C THR A 131 2.84 -8.03 9.72
N VAL A 132 3.75 -7.79 8.77
CA VAL A 132 4.86 -8.73 8.62
C VAL A 132 5.82 -8.52 9.79
N GLN A 133 5.96 -9.55 10.63
CA GLN A 133 7.15 -9.68 11.44
C GLN A 133 8.34 -9.77 10.48
N SER A 134 9.35 -8.95 10.73
CA SER A 134 10.67 -9.13 10.15
C SER A 134 11.07 -10.58 10.38
N SER A 135 11.12 -11.41 9.33
CA SER A 135 11.98 -12.57 9.38
C SER A 135 13.39 -12.02 9.61
N GLU A 136 13.85 -12.14 10.85
CA GLU A 136 15.27 -12.24 11.14
C GLU A 136 15.81 -13.23 10.10
N GLN A 137 16.83 -12.80 9.36
CA GLN A 137 17.56 -13.79 8.58
C GLN A 137 18.07 -14.78 9.61
N GLU A 138 17.52 -15.99 9.59
CA GLU A 138 18.14 -17.14 10.20
C GLU A 138 19.49 -17.28 9.50
N GLN A 139 20.49 -16.68 10.12
CA GLN A 139 21.88 -16.77 9.72
C GLN A 139 22.28 -18.19 10.11
N SER A 140 21.93 -19.13 9.23
CA SER A 140 22.35 -20.53 9.28
C SER A 140 23.88 -20.55 9.32
N TYR A 141 24.41 -20.54 10.53
CA TYR A 141 25.78 -20.87 10.83
C TYR A 141 25.91 -22.35 10.50
N ARG A 142 26.52 -22.63 9.35
CA ARG A 142 27.13 -23.93 9.08
C ARG A 142 28.07 -24.25 10.24
N ALA A 143 27.81 -25.36 10.93
CA ALA A 143 28.83 -26.13 11.62
C ALA A 143 29.38 -27.19 10.66
#